data_AF-A0A2I2ZNT1-F1
#
_entry.id   AF-A0A2I2ZNT1-F1
#
_cell.length_a   1.000
_cell.length_b   1.000
_cell.length_c   1.000
_cell.angle_alpha   90.00
_cell.angle_beta   90.00
_cell.angle_gamma   90.00
#
_symmetry.space_group_name_H-M   'P 1'
#
loop_
_entity.id
_entity.type
_entity.pdbx_description
1 polymer ?
#
loop_
_entity_poly.entity_id
_entity_poly.type
_entity_poly.pdbx_seq_one_letter_code
_entity_poly.pdbx_strand_id
1 'polypeptide(L)'
;MTTKRSLFVRLVPCRCLRGEEETVTTLDYSHCSLEQVPKEIFTFEKTLEELYLDANQIEELPKQLFNCQSLHKLSLPDNDLTTLPASIANLINLRELDVSKNGIQEFPENIKNCKVLTIVEASVNPISKLPDGFSQLLNLTQLYLNDAFLEFLPANFGRLTKLQILELRENQLKMLPKTMNRLTQLERLDLGSNEFTEVPEVLEQLSGLKEFWMDANRLTFIPGFIGSLKQLTYLDVSKNNIEMVEEGISTCENLQDLLLSSNSLQQLPETIGSLKNITTLKIDENQLMYLPDSIGGLISVEELDCSFNEVEALPSSIGQLTNLRTFAADHNYLQQLPPEIGSWKNITVLFLHSNKLETLPEEMGDMQKLKVINLSDNRLKNLPFSFTKLQQLTAMWLSDNQSMLSRSFNSNFTTVSSFHCGSSRDLHGSQGSLALSVADRRGSGGHIFRMPLSNGQMGQPLRPQANYSQIHHPPQASVARHPSREQLIDYLMLKVAHQPSYTQPHCSPRQGHELAKQEIRVRVEKDPELGFSISGGVGGRGNPFRPDDDGIFVTRVQPEGPASKLLQPGDKIIQANGYSFINIEHGQAVSLLKTFQNTVELIIVREVSS
;
A
#
# COMPACT_ATOMS: atom_id res chain seq x y z
N MET A 1 43.84 -17.08 -12.92
CA MET A 1 43.23 -15.75 -12.73
C MET A 1 43.23 -15.05 -14.07
N THR A 2 42.12 -15.15 -14.80
CA THR A 2 41.87 -14.39 -16.03
C THR A 2 40.51 -13.74 -15.84
N THR A 3 40.53 -12.44 -15.59
CA THR A 3 39.33 -11.59 -15.45
C THR A 3 38.60 -11.54 -16.79
N LYS A 4 37.49 -12.26 -16.93
CA LYS A 4 36.54 -12.06 -18.04
C LYS A 4 35.92 -10.67 -17.87
N ARG A 5 36.13 -9.78 -18.84
CA ARG A 5 35.38 -8.52 -18.93
C ARG A 5 34.00 -8.85 -19.51
N SER A 6 32.93 -8.63 -18.74
CA SER A 6 31.57 -8.63 -19.28
C SER A 6 31.33 -7.29 -19.97
N LEU A 7 30.89 -7.31 -21.23
CA LEU A 7 30.57 -6.10 -21.98
C LEU A 7 29.05 -6.01 -22.13
N PHE A 8 28.48 -4.93 -21.61
CA PHE A 8 27.11 -4.50 -21.87
C PHE A 8 27.05 -3.91 -23.27
N VAL A 9 26.50 -4.63 -24.24
CA VAL A 9 26.35 -4.13 -25.60
C VAL A 9 24.89 -3.78 -25.86
N ARG A 10 24.58 -2.47 -25.87
CA ARG A 10 23.39 -1.91 -26.53
C ARG A 10 23.80 -1.68 -27.99
N LEU A 11 23.38 -2.54 -28.92
CA LEU A 11 23.86 -2.53 -30.31
C LEU A 11 23.49 -1.21 -31.03
N VAL A 12 24.40 -0.24 -31.01
CA VAL A 12 24.48 0.83 -32.01
C VAL A 12 25.74 0.56 -32.83
N PRO A 13 25.66 0.27 -34.13
CA PRO A 13 26.80 -0.19 -34.90
C PRO A 13 27.77 0.97 -35.18
N CYS A 14 28.94 0.98 -34.52
CA CYS A 14 30.05 1.86 -34.86
C CYS A 14 31.25 1.04 -35.39
N ARG A 15 31.64 1.27 -36.65
CA ARG A 15 32.62 0.47 -37.43
C ARG A 15 34.10 0.76 -37.09
N CYS A 16 34.46 1.11 -35.86
CA CYS A 16 35.78 1.69 -35.56
C CYS A 16 36.75 0.81 -34.75
N LEU A 17 36.37 -0.39 -34.29
CA LEU A 17 37.25 -1.23 -33.46
C LEU A 17 37.62 -2.54 -34.19
N ARG A 18 38.82 -2.56 -34.75
CA ARG A 18 39.53 -3.77 -35.17
C ARG A 18 40.42 -4.21 -34.00
N GLY A 19 40.25 -5.44 -33.51
CA GLY A 19 41.30 -6.17 -32.81
C GLY A 19 41.05 -6.49 -31.34
N GLU A 20 40.04 -7.31 -31.06
CA GLU A 20 39.99 -8.41 -30.07
C GLU A 20 38.61 -9.08 -30.32
N GLU A 21 38.55 -10.40 -30.55
CA GLU A 21 37.25 -11.10 -30.61
C GLU A 21 36.68 -11.16 -29.18
N GLU A 22 36.11 -10.05 -28.73
CA GLU A 22 35.47 -9.94 -27.43
C GLU A 22 34.25 -10.87 -27.40
N THR A 23 34.28 -11.86 -26.51
CA THR A 23 33.18 -12.83 -26.35
C THR A 23 32.00 -12.14 -25.71
N VAL A 24 30.90 -11.99 -26.46
CA VAL A 24 29.66 -11.43 -25.94
C VAL A 24 29.00 -12.44 -24.99
N THR A 25 28.87 -12.06 -23.72
CA THR A 25 28.24 -12.87 -22.66
C THR A 25 26.90 -12.32 -22.21
N THR A 26 26.63 -11.03 -22.44
CA THR A 26 25.43 -10.36 -21.95
C THR A 26 24.81 -9.58 -23.10
N LEU A 27 23.50 -9.76 -23.30
CA LEU A 27 22.71 -9.00 -24.27
C LEU A 27 21.50 -8.39 -23.60
N ASP A 28 21.30 -7.10 -23.84
CA ASP A 28 20.18 -6.33 -23.32
C ASP A 28 19.37 -5.76 -24.49
N TYR A 29 18.15 -6.27 -24.62
CA TYR A 29 17.15 -5.89 -25.60
C TYR A 29 15.87 -5.41 -24.90
N SER A 30 15.97 -4.92 -23.67
CA SER A 30 14.84 -4.41 -22.92
C SER A 30 14.31 -3.10 -23.53
N HIS A 31 12.99 -2.87 -23.44
CA HIS A 31 12.31 -1.67 -23.94
C HIS A 31 12.55 -1.37 -25.43
N CYS A 32 12.67 -2.41 -26.25
CA CYS A 32 12.97 -2.28 -27.68
C CYS A 32 11.73 -2.44 -28.58
N SER A 33 10.53 -2.58 -27.99
CA SER A 33 9.27 -2.80 -28.71
C SER A 33 9.35 -4.01 -29.65
N LEU A 34 10.00 -5.07 -29.20
CA LEU A 34 10.22 -6.29 -29.98
C LEU A 34 8.97 -7.15 -29.99
N GLU A 35 8.47 -7.51 -31.16
CA GLU A 35 7.41 -8.52 -31.32
C GLU A 35 7.97 -9.96 -31.25
N GLN A 36 9.27 -10.14 -31.53
CA GLN A 36 9.94 -11.43 -31.56
C GLN A 36 11.38 -11.31 -31.07
N VAL A 37 11.94 -12.41 -30.56
CA VAL A 37 13.35 -12.49 -30.16
C VAL A 37 14.27 -12.32 -31.39
N PRO A 38 15.18 -11.33 -31.41
CA PRO A 38 16.08 -11.06 -32.53
C PRO A 38 16.97 -12.27 -32.91
N LYS A 39 17.10 -12.54 -34.21
CA LYS A 39 17.88 -13.70 -34.70
C LYS A 39 19.38 -13.55 -34.48
N GLU A 40 19.85 -12.32 -34.34
CA GLU A 40 21.26 -11.96 -34.12
C GLU A 40 21.77 -12.49 -32.77
N ILE A 41 20.88 -12.65 -31.78
CA ILE A 41 21.22 -13.25 -30.47
C ILE A 41 21.85 -14.63 -30.65
N PHE A 42 21.35 -15.42 -31.61
CA PHE A 42 21.81 -16.80 -31.82
C PHE A 42 23.21 -16.90 -32.44
N THR A 43 23.80 -15.77 -32.89
CA THR A 43 25.23 -15.76 -33.25
C THR A 43 26.14 -15.97 -32.03
N PHE A 44 25.62 -15.72 -30.83
CA PHE A 44 26.32 -15.85 -29.55
C PHE A 44 25.87 -17.08 -28.75
N GLU A 45 25.21 -18.05 -29.37
CA GLU A 45 24.64 -19.26 -28.73
C GLU A 45 25.60 -19.95 -27.74
N LYS A 46 26.91 -19.99 -28.07
CA LYS A 46 27.92 -20.67 -27.25
C LYS A 46 28.43 -19.83 -26.06
N THR A 47 28.34 -18.50 -26.14
CA THR A 47 28.97 -17.59 -25.19
C THR A 47 27.98 -16.82 -24.33
N LEU A 48 26.71 -16.74 -24.74
CA LEU A 48 25.68 -15.97 -24.05
C LEU A 48 25.37 -16.56 -22.67
N GLU A 49 25.60 -15.76 -21.63
CA GLU A 49 25.40 -16.08 -20.22
C GLU A 49 24.18 -15.33 -19.63
N GLU A 50 23.86 -14.13 -20.11
CA GLU A 50 22.72 -13.32 -19.65
C GLU A 50 21.96 -12.71 -20.83
N LEU A 51 20.63 -12.80 -20.81
CA LEU A 51 19.75 -12.22 -21.81
C LEU A 51 18.58 -11.47 -21.14
N TYR A 52 18.47 -10.18 -21.47
CA TYR A 52 17.37 -9.31 -21.02
C TYR A 52 16.49 -8.94 -22.22
N LEU A 53 15.20 -9.19 -22.08
CA LEU A 53 14.16 -8.99 -23.11
C LEU A 53 12.93 -8.29 -22.50
N ASP A 54 13.15 -7.50 -21.45
CA ASP A 54 12.11 -6.91 -20.62
C ASP A 54 11.29 -5.88 -21.38
N ALA A 55 10.01 -5.72 -21.02
CA ALA A 55 9.13 -4.66 -21.54
C ALA A 55 9.12 -4.60 -23.08
N ASN A 56 8.76 -5.72 -23.69
CA ASN A 56 8.61 -5.89 -25.14
C ASN A 56 7.20 -6.46 -25.43
N GLN A 57 6.96 -6.94 -26.65
CA GLN A 57 5.67 -7.48 -27.13
C GLN A 57 5.86 -8.92 -27.62
N ILE A 58 6.73 -9.68 -26.95
CA ILE A 58 7.11 -11.02 -27.37
C ILE A 58 6.00 -11.99 -26.96
N GLU A 59 5.34 -12.60 -27.94
CA GLU A 59 4.27 -13.59 -27.70
C GLU A 59 4.79 -15.02 -27.53
N GLU A 60 5.91 -15.35 -28.20
CA GLU A 60 6.49 -16.70 -28.19
C GLU A 60 8.02 -16.69 -28.19
N LEU A 61 8.60 -17.67 -27.50
CA LEU A 61 10.05 -17.90 -27.47
C LEU A 61 10.49 -18.90 -28.56
N PRO A 62 11.44 -18.53 -29.44
CA PRO A 62 11.89 -19.41 -30.51
C PRO A 62 12.72 -20.59 -29.97
N LYS A 63 12.58 -21.76 -30.59
CA LYS A 63 13.28 -22.99 -30.17
C LYS A 63 14.81 -22.83 -30.09
N GLN A 64 15.38 -22.01 -30.96
CA GLN A 64 16.82 -21.72 -31.02
C GLN A 64 17.34 -21.07 -29.74
N LEU A 65 16.52 -20.30 -29.01
CA LEU A 65 16.92 -19.69 -27.73
C LEU A 65 17.36 -20.76 -26.71
N PHE A 66 16.71 -21.92 -26.72
CA PHE A 66 17.00 -23.02 -25.80
C PHE A 66 18.24 -23.83 -26.17
N ASN A 67 18.97 -23.44 -27.23
CA ASN A 67 20.30 -23.95 -27.52
C ASN A 67 21.42 -23.16 -26.83
N CYS A 68 21.12 -21.99 -26.26
CA CYS A 68 22.07 -21.17 -25.51
C CYS A 68 22.41 -21.80 -24.15
N GLN A 69 23.15 -22.91 -24.15
CA GLN A 69 23.40 -23.72 -22.95
C GLN A 69 24.23 -23.01 -21.88
N SER A 70 24.96 -21.96 -22.26
CA SER A 70 25.74 -21.12 -21.33
C SER A 70 24.87 -20.11 -20.57
N LEU A 71 23.57 -20.00 -20.88
CA LEU A 71 22.68 -19.01 -20.28
C LEU A 71 22.41 -19.35 -18.80
N HIS A 72 22.78 -18.42 -17.92
CA HIS A 72 22.55 -18.46 -16.48
C HIS A 72 21.41 -17.53 -16.06
N LYS A 73 21.11 -16.48 -16.84
CA LYS A 73 20.02 -15.54 -16.58
C LYS A 73 19.19 -15.27 -17.83
N LEU A 74 17.88 -15.45 -17.70
CA LEU A 74 16.89 -15.10 -18.71
C LEU A 74 15.83 -14.20 -18.08
N SER A 75 15.74 -12.96 -18.56
CA SER A 75 14.79 -11.96 -18.10
C SER A 75 13.83 -11.59 -19.23
N LEU A 76 12.53 -11.79 -18.98
CA LEU A 76 11.40 -11.59 -19.89
C LEU A 76 10.19 -10.88 -19.24
N PRO A 77 10.32 -10.04 -18.19
CA PRO A 77 9.16 -9.41 -17.57
C PRO A 77 8.45 -8.45 -18.53
N ASP A 78 7.14 -8.28 -18.36
CA ASP A 78 6.32 -7.32 -19.12
C ASP A 78 6.37 -7.61 -20.63
N ASN A 79 5.92 -8.80 -21.00
CA ASN A 79 5.78 -9.28 -22.38
C ASN A 79 4.39 -9.94 -22.56
N ASP A 80 4.10 -10.43 -23.76
CA ASP A 80 2.83 -11.06 -24.11
C ASP A 80 2.91 -12.61 -24.13
N LEU A 81 3.86 -13.21 -23.37
CA LEU A 81 4.06 -14.66 -23.38
C LEU A 81 2.87 -15.38 -22.75
N THR A 82 2.25 -16.29 -23.49
CA THR A 82 1.13 -17.10 -22.99
C THR A 82 1.54 -18.46 -22.44
N THR A 83 2.70 -18.97 -22.88
CA THR A 83 3.20 -20.29 -22.48
C THR A 83 4.72 -20.30 -22.38
N LEU A 84 5.25 -21.12 -21.46
CA LEU A 84 6.68 -21.44 -21.41
C LEU A 84 6.90 -22.83 -22.03
N PRO A 85 7.65 -22.96 -23.13
CA PRO A 85 7.79 -24.24 -23.82
C PRO A 85 8.63 -25.22 -23.01
N ALA A 86 8.35 -26.53 -23.14
CA ALA A 86 9.10 -27.59 -22.46
C ALA A 86 10.62 -27.57 -22.77
N SER A 87 11.02 -26.93 -23.88
CA SER A 87 12.42 -26.72 -24.26
C SER A 87 13.21 -25.84 -23.28
N ILE A 88 12.56 -25.10 -22.38
CA ILE A 88 13.26 -24.38 -21.28
C ILE A 88 14.17 -25.30 -20.48
N ALA A 89 13.80 -26.58 -20.39
CA ALA A 89 14.57 -27.66 -19.77
C ALA A 89 15.98 -27.87 -20.34
N ASN A 90 16.27 -27.35 -21.54
CA ASN A 90 17.58 -27.43 -22.18
C ASN A 90 18.58 -26.39 -21.64
N LEU A 91 18.10 -25.34 -20.97
CA LEU A 91 18.95 -24.33 -20.32
C LEU A 91 19.48 -24.87 -18.99
N ILE A 92 20.32 -25.90 -19.07
CA ILE A 92 20.82 -26.67 -17.92
C ILE A 92 21.64 -25.84 -16.92
N ASN A 93 22.16 -24.68 -17.34
CA ASN A 93 22.92 -23.76 -16.52
C ASN A 93 22.09 -22.57 -16.01
N LEU A 94 20.79 -22.52 -16.30
CA LEU A 94 19.92 -21.42 -15.89
C LEU A 94 19.80 -21.35 -14.37
N ARG A 95 20.13 -20.19 -13.81
CA ARG A 95 20.11 -19.86 -12.37
C ARG A 95 18.97 -18.91 -12.03
N GLU A 96 18.72 -17.94 -12.91
CA GLU A 96 17.70 -16.92 -12.73
C GLU A 96 16.76 -16.92 -13.94
N LEU A 97 15.46 -17.06 -13.66
CA LEU A 97 14.40 -16.94 -14.65
C LEU A 97 13.39 -15.90 -14.15
N ASP A 98 13.25 -14.80 -14.88
CA ASP A 98 12.19 -13.82 -14.68
C ASP A 98 11.25 -13.86 -15.88
N VAL A 99 10.00 -14.22 -15.63
CA VAL A 99 8.90 -14.26 -16.59
C VAL A 99 7.66 -13.53 -16.03
N SER A 100 7.86 -12.61 -15.09
CA SER A 100 6.76 -11.88 -14.45
C SER A 100 5.97 -11.01 -15.43
N LYS A 101 4.73 -10.63 -15.09
CA LYS A 101 3.89 -9.74 -15.92
C LYS A 101 3.75 -10.26 -17.35
N ASN A 102 3.32 -11.51 -17.49
CA ASN A 102 3.04 -12.15 -18.76
C ASN A 102 1.65 -12.83 -18.68
N GLY A 103 1.28 -13.59 -19.71
CA GLY A 103 0.05 -14.38 -19.77
C GLY A 103 0.25 -15.87 -19.50
N ILE A 104 1.30 -16.28 -18.78
CA ILE A 104 1.66 -17.69 -18.61
C ILE A 104 0.65 -18.41 -17.72
N GLN A 105 0.04 -19.47 -18.25
CA GLN A 105 -1.00 -20.23 -17.54
C GLN A 105 -0.48 -21.41 -16.71
N GLU A 106 0.62 -22.02 -17.11
CA GLU A 106 1.26 -23.11 -16.38
C GLU A 106 2.75 -23.24 -16.72
N PHE A 107 3.53 -23.75 -15.78
CA PHE A 107 4.91 -24.16 -16.03
C PHE A 107 4.96 -25.58 -16.63
N PRO A 108 5.91 -25.87 -17.56
CA PRO A 108 6.07 -27.20 -18.11
C PRO A 108 6.69 -28.17 -17.09
N GLU A 109 6.24 -29.43 -17.06
CA GLU A 109 6.79 -30.50 -16.20
C GLU A 109 8.30 -30.70 -16.34
N ASN A 110 8.86 -30.38 -17.50
CA ASN A 110 10.28 -30.51 -17.80
C ASN A 110 11.16 -29.46 -17.12
N ILE A 111 10.59 -28.43 -16.49
CA ILE A 111 11.34 -27.37 -15.77
C ILE A 111 12.30 -27.97 -14.73
N LYS A 112 11.96 -29.15 -14.17
CA LYS A 112 12.79 -29.96 -13.26
C LYS A 112 14.23 -30.22 -13.74
N ASN A 113 14.50 -30.11 -15.04
CA ASN A 113 15.82 -30.31 -15.60
C ASN A 113 16.74 -29.08 -15.45
N CYS A 114 16.20 -27.90 -15.13
CA CYS A 114 16.97 -26.71 -14.77
C CYS A 114 17.51 -26.85 -13.35
N LYS A 115 18.39 -27.84 -13.12
CA LYS A 115 18.79 -28.29 -11.78
C LYS A 115 19.56 -27.25 -10.98
N VAL A 116 20.12 -26.23 -11.62
CA VAL A 116 20.88 -25.16 -10.98
C VAL A 116 20.05 -23.88 -10.77
N LEU A 117 18.76 -23.92 -11.08
CA LEU A 117 17.86 -22.79 -10.92
C LEU A 117 17.75 -22.43 -9.43
N THR A 118 18.04 -21.16 -9.14
CA THR A 118 18.07 -20.59 -7.78
C THR A 118 16.96 -19.57 -7.58
N ILE A 119 16.63 -18.80 -8.60
CA ILE A 119 15.63 -17.73 -8.53
C ILE A 119 14.62 -17.91 -9.66
N VAL A 120 13.34 -17.91 -9.29
CA VAL A 120 12.22 -17.84 -10.23
C VAL A 120 11.32 -16.69 -9.81
N GLU A 121 11.16 -15.73 -10.72
CA GLU A 121 10.19 -14.64 -10.63
C GLU A 121 9.14 -14.86 -11.72
N ALA A 122 7.90 -15.11 -11.30
CA ALA A 122 6.79 -15.42 -12.18
C ALA A 122 5.49 -14.73 -11.73
N SER A 123 5.61 -13.70 -10.90
CA SER A 123 4.48 -12.90 -10.41
C SER A 123 3.71 -12.25 -11.55
N VAL A 124 2.43 -11.95 -11.34
CA VAL A 124 1.54 -11.34 -12.33
C VAL A 124 1.44 -12.21 -13.59
N ASN A 125 1.00 -13.46 -13.39
CA ASN A 125 0.70 -14.42 -14.46
C ASN A 125 -0.51 -15.27 -14.06
N PRO A 126 -1.39 -15.70 -14.96
CA PRO A 126 -2.55 -16.55 -14.63
C PRO A 126 -2.19 -18.02 -14.34
N ILE A 127 -1.23 -18.29 -13.45
CA ILE A 127 -0.71 -19.63 -13.12
C ILE A 127 -1.65 -20.36 -12.16
N SER A 128 -2.63 -21.08 -12.71
CA SER A 128 -3.57 -21.86 -11.89
C SER A 128 -2.92 -22.96 -11.03
N LYS A 129 -1.79 -23.51 -11.46
CA LYS A 129 -1.07 -24.59 -10.75
C LYS A 129 0.42 -24.63 -11.09
N LEU A 130 1.23 -25.11 -10.14
CA LEU A 130 2.60 -25.54 -10.41
C LEU A 130 2.65 -27.04 -10.73
N PRO A 131 3.50 -27.48 -11.68
CA PRO A 131 3.71 -28.90 -11.98
C PRO A 131 4.46 -29.64 -10.86
N ASP A 132 4.34 -30.97 -10.80
CA ASP A 132 5.05 -31.80 -9.80
C ASP A 132 6.58 -31.73 -9.99
N GLY A 133 7.03 -31.58 -11.25
CA GLY A 133 8.42 -31.32 -11.60
C GLY A 133 9.02 -30.10 -10.90
N PHE A 134 8.22 -29.10 -10.54
CA PHE A 134 8.69 -27.89 -9.84
C PHE A 134 9.30 -28.23 -8.47
N SER A 135 8.76 -29.24 -7.79
CA SER A 135 9.27 -29.74 -6.50
C SER A 135 10.63 -30.45 -6.60
N GLN A 136 11.24 -30.53 -7.80
CA GLN A 136 12.56 -31.12 -8.03
C GLN A 136 13.65 -30.07 -8.28
N LEU A 137 13.32 -28.78 -8.21
CA LEU A 137 14.27 -27.67 -8.30
C LEU A 137 15.03 -27.51 -6.97
N LEU A 138 15.84 -28.50 -6.60
CA LEU A 138 16.45 -28.62 -5.25
C LEU A 138 17.44 -27.51 -4.88
N ASN A 139 17.82 -26.66 -5.84
CA ASN A 139 18.68 -25.50 -5.63
C ASN A 139 17.92 -24.18 -5.52
N LEU A 140 16.58 -24.19 -5.63
CA LEU A 140 15.77 -22.99 -5.56
C LEU A 140 15.88 -22.36 -4.17
N THR A 141 16.24 -21.08 -4.14
CA THR A 141 16.39 -20.26 -2.94
C THR A 141 15.33 -19.16 -2.88
N GLN A 142 14.86 -18.66 -4.02
CA GLN A 142 13.86 -17.60 -4.09
C GLN A 142 12.79 -17.96 -5.12
N LEU A 143 11.53 -17.86 -4.70
CA LEU A 143 10.37 -18.06 -5.56
C LEU A 143 9.34 -16.96 -5.33
N TYR A 144 9.04 -16.23 -6.39
CA TYR A 144 8.06 -15.15 -6.41
C TYR A 144 6.92 -15.53 -7.35
N LEU A 145 5.72 -15.62 -6.78
CA LEU A 145 4.48 -16.03 -7.44
C LEU A 145 3.32 -15.15 -6.95
N ASN A 146 3.57 -13.85 -6.81
CA ASN A 146 2.55 -12.88 -6.41
C ASN A 146 1.55 -12.67 -7.55
N ASP A 147 0.26 -12.50 -7.27
CA ASP A 147 -0.79 -12.32 -8.30
C ASP A 147 -0.71 -13.43 -9.36
N ALA A 148 -0.73 -14.69 -8.90
CA ALA A 148 -0.56 -15.87 -9.75
C ALA A 148 -1.82 -16.72 -9.91
N PHE A 149 -2.93 -16.39 -9.23
CA PHE A 149 -4.17 -17.18 -9.20
C PHE A 149 -4.01 -18.64 -8.70
N LEU A 150 -2.99 -18.92 -7.89
CA LEU A 150 -2.74 -20.26 -7.35
C LEU A 150 -3.79 -20.65 -6.31
N GLU A 151 -4.41 -21.81 -6.48
CA GLU A 151 -5.32 -22.40 -5.50
C GLU A 151 -4.60 -23.32 -4.50
N PHE A 152 -3.51 -23.97 -4.94
CA PHE A 152 -2.72 -24.89 -4.11
C PHE A 152 -1.27 -25.00 -4.59
N LEU A 153 -0.39 -25.39 -3.66
CA LEU A 153 0.97 -25.82 -3.98
C LEU A 153 1.05 -27.35 -4.12
N PRO A 154 1.99 -27.90 -4.92
CA PRO A 154 2.20 -29.34 -5.06
C PRO A 154 2.43 -30.06 -3.73
N ALA A 155 1.96 -31.31 -3.59
CA ALA A 155 2.05 -32.06 -2.34
C ALA A 155 3.49 -32.26 -1.83
N ASN A 156 4.48 -32.29 -2.74
CA ASN A 156 5.90 -32.50 -2.44
C ASN A 156 6.70 -31.19 -2.35
N PHE A 157 6.06 -30.03 -2.21
CA PHE A 157 6.71 -28.72 -2.19
C PHE A 157 7.83 -28.61 -1.12
N GLY A 158 7.68 -29.34 0.00
CA GLY A 158 8.70 -29.44 1.04
C GLY A 158 10.05 -30.06 0.64
N ARG A 159 10.25 -30.46 -0.62
CA ARG A 159 11.57 -30.90 -1.13
C ARG A 159 12.51 -29.73 -1.42
N LEU A 160 11.98 -28.50 -1.54
CA LEU A 160 12.75 -27.29 -1.82
C LEU A 160 13.48 -26.77 -0.56
N THR A 161 14.25 -27.61 0.11
CA THR A 161 14.80 -27.34 1.46
C THR A 161 15.80 -26.19 1.52
N LYS A 162 16.24 -25.66 0.37
CA LYS A 162 17.11 -24.47 0.26
C LYS A 162 16.33 -23.16 0.09
N LEU A 163 15.00 -23.24 0.02
CA LEU A 163 14.16 -22.07 -0.18
C LEU A 163 14.27 -21.15 1.04
N GLN A 164 14.60 -19.89 0.78
CA GLN A 164 14.78 -18.83 1.75
C GLN A 164 13.67 -17.79 1.63
N ILE A 165 13.21 -17.51 0.41
CA ILE A 165 12.16 -16.54 0.12
C ILE A 165 11.06 -17.23 -0.68
N LEU A 166 9.84 -17.14 -0.17
CA LEU A 166 8.63 -17.57 -0.85
C LEU A 166 7.58 -16.48 -0.77
N GLU A 167 7.24 -15.87 -1.91
CA GLU A 167 6.17 -14.88 -2.00
C GLU A 167 5.00 -15.42 -2.83
N LEU A 168 3.82 -15.43 -2.22
CA LEU A 168 2.57 -15.98 -2.74
C LEU A 168 1.42 -15.00 -2.49
N ARG A 169 1.71 -13.69 -2.44
CA ARG A 169 0.69 -12.66 -2.22
C ARG A 169 -0.34 -12.66 -3.35
N GLU A 170 -1.57 -12.27 -3.05
CA GLU A 170 -2.63 -12.11 -4.08
C GLU A 170 -2.89 -13.41 -4.85
N ASN A 171 -3.06 -14.51 -4.11
CA ASN A 171 -3.45 -15.81 -4.66
C ASN A 171 -4.79 -16.29 -4.06
N GLN A 172 -5.18 -17.52 -4.36
CA GLN A 172 -6.42 -18.13 -3.88
C GLN A 172 -6.13 -19.29 -2.92
N LEU A 173 -5.01 -19.23 -2.20
CA LEU A 173 -4.56 -20.29 -1.31
C LEU A 173 -5.44 -20.34 -0.06
N LYS A 174 -5.86 -21.56 0.29
CA LYS A 174 -6.61 -21.86 1.52
C LYS A 174 -5.80 -22.65 2.54
N MET A 175 -4.78 -23.36 2.06
CA MET A 175 -3.93 -24.23 2.86
C MET A 175 -2.56 -24.39 2.23
N LEU A 176 -1.59 -24.77 3.06
CA LEU A 176 -0.24 -25.15 2.65
C LEU A 176 -0.06 -26.67 2.74
N PRO A 177 0.75 -27.29 1.85
CA PRO A 177 1.00 -28.72 1.89
C PRO A 177 1.78 -29.11 3.16
N LYS A 178 1.37 -30.20 3.84
CA LYS A 178 2.00 -30.67 5.09
C LYS A 178 3.51 -30.89 5.00
N THR A 179 4.03 -31.19 3.81
CA THR A 179 5.48 -31.39 3.60
C THR A 179 6.30 -30.11 3.76
N MET A 180 5.65 -28.94 3.71
CA MET A 180 6.31 -27.64 3.82
C MET A 180 6.99 -27.44 5.20
N ASN A 181 6.69 -28.27 6.21
CA ASN A 181 7.40 -28.26 7.51
C ASN A 181 8.92 -28.54 7.39
N ARG A 182 9.39 -29.01 6.23
CA ARG A 182 10.80 -29.25 5.93
C ARG A 182 11.56 -28.01 5.48
N LEU A 183 10.88 -26.89 5.19
CA LEU A 183 11.50 -25.66 4.69
C LEU A 183 12.15 -24.85 5.82
N THR A 184 13.02 -25.49 6.61
CA THR A 184 13.61 -24.87 7.81
C THR A 184 14.61 -23.75 7.53
N GLN A 185 15.00 -23.55 6.26
CA GLN A 185 15.80 -22.42 5.79
C GLN A 185 14.96 -21.23 5.32
N LEU A 186 13.63 -21.33 5.34
CA LEU A 186 12.75 -20.26 4.90
C LEU A 186 12.85 -19.09 5.88
N GLU A 187 13.27 -17.94 5.37
CA GLU A 187 13.46 -16.70 6.14
C GLU A 187 12.29 -15.73 5.92
N ARG A 188 11.70 -15.73 4.72
CA ARG A 188 10.64 -14.83 4.29
C ARG A 188 9.49 -15.61 3.65
N LEU A 189 8.29 -15.44 4.19
CA LEU A 189 7.07 -16.04 3.69
C LEU A 189 5.98 -14.97 3.58
N ASP A 190 5.57 -14.64 2.36
CA ASP A 190 4.43 -13.75 2.10
C ASP A 190 3.22 -14.55 1.61
N LEU A 191 2.16 -14.57 2.41
CA LEU A 191 0.85 -15.16 2.12
C LEU A 191 -0.26 -14.11 2.13
N GLY A 192 0.08 -12.82 2.03
CA GLY A 192 -0.89 -11.72 2.07
C GLY A 192 -1.94 -11.84 0.96
N SER A 193 -3.14 -11.29 1.17
CA SER A 193 -4.22 -11.29 0.18
C SER A 193 -4.55 -12.69 -0.38
N ASN A 194 -4.86 -13.64 0.50
CA ASN A 194 -5.25 -15.01 0.15
C ASN A 194 -6.61 -15.38 0.80
N GLU A 195 -6.96 -16.67 0.83
CA GLU A 195 -8.22 -17.18 1.39
C GLU A 195 -8.01 -18.01 2.68
N PHE A 196 -6.94 -17.78 3.42
CA PHE A 196 -6.69 -18.51 4.67
C PHE A 196 -7.68 -18.10 5.77
N THR A 197 -8.28 -19.09 6.42
CA THR A 197 -9.17 -18.90 7.59
C THR A 197 -8.46 -19.14 8.91
N GLU A 198 -7.31 -19.80 8.88
CA GLU A 198 -6.48 -20.12 10.05
C GLU A 198 -5.00 -20.02 9.67
N VAL A 199 -4.17 -19.78 10.69
CA VAL A 199 -2.71 -19.78 10.52
C VAL A 199 -2.24 -21.24 10.36
N PRO A 200 -1.57 -21.62 9.25
CA PRO A 200 -1.23 -23.01 8.98
C PRO A 200 -0.29 -23.62 10.03
N GLU A 201 -0.66 -24.77 10.61
CA GLU A 201 0.16 -25.49 11.62
C GLU A 201 1.56 -25.87 11.11
N VAL A 202 1.72 -25.99 9.79
CA VAL A 202 3.02 -26.29 9.16
C VAL A 202 4.10 -25.27 9.50
N LEU A 203 3.71 -24.04 9.86
CA LEU A 203 4.60 -22.96 10.25
C LEU A 203 5.31 -23.23 11.57
N GLU A 204 4.75 -24.06 12.47
CA GLU A 204 5.35 -24.37 13.78
C GLU A 204 6.81 -24.87 13.68
N GLN A 205 7.16 -25.54 12.57
CA GLN A 205 8.48 -26.13 12.34
C GLN A 205 9.44 -25.20 11.57
N LEU A 206 8.98 -24.04 11.09
CA LEU A 206 9.78 -23.11 10.26
C LEU A 206 10.62 -22.17 11.13
N SER A 207 11.51 -22.75 11.93
CA SER A 207 12.33 -22.01 12.92
C SER A 207 13.31 -20.98 12.33
N GLY A 208 13.52 -20.99 11.01
CA GLY A 208 14.31 -19.99 10.28
C GLY A 208 13.55 -18.71 9.91
N LEU A 209 12.22 -18.67 10.11
CA LEU A 209 11.38 -17.59 9.62
C LEU A 209 11.64 -16.29 10.39
N LYS A 210 11.91 -15.22 9.63
CA LYS A 210 12.21 -13.86 10.12
C LYS A 210 11.10 -12.88 9.76
N GLU A 211 10.53 -13.04 8.58
CA GLU A 211 9.53 -12.14 8.04
C GLU A 211 8.30 -12.95 7.58
N PHE A 212 7.15 -12.66 8.18
CA PHE A 212 5.90 -13.37 7.88
C PHE A 212 4.76 -12.38 7.61
N TRP A 213 4.23 -12.42 6.39
CA TRP A 213 3.02 -11.69 5.99
C TRP A 213 1.87 -12.65 5.81
N MET A 214 0.75 -12.30 6.45
CA MET A 214 -0.53 -12.98 6.33
C MET A 214 -1.67 -11.95 6.37
N ASP A 215 -1.40 -10.72 5.98
CA ASP A 215 -2.39 -9.64 5.89
C ASP A 215 -3.47 -9.94 4.85
N ALA A 216 -4.61 -9.26 4.93
CA ALA A 216 -5.69 -9.37 3.95
C ALA A 216 -6.17 -10.83 3.71
N ASN A 217 -6.29 -11.61 4.78
CA ASN A 217 -6.85 -12.96 4.76
C ASN A 217 -8.18 -12.99 5.55
N ARG A 218 -8.61 -14.15 6.04
CA ARG A 218 -9.85 -14.35 6.81
C ARG A 218 -9.56 -15.01 8.16
N LEU A 219 -8.39 -14.74 8.74
CA LEU A 219 -7.94 -15.33 10.00
C LEU A 219 -8.84 -14.87 11.14
N THR A 220 -9.19 -15.78 12.06
CA THR A 220 -10.03 -15.46 13.23
C THR A 220 -9.26 -15.40 14.54
N PHE A 221 -8.07 -15.98 14.62
CA PHE A 221 -7.20 -15.89 15.80
C PHE A 221 -5.72 -16.10 15.42
N ILE A 222 -4.82 -15.68 16.30
CA ILE A 222 -3.39 -15.99 16.21
C ILE A 222 -3.03 -17.08 17.22
N PRO A 223 -2.54 -18.25 16.77
CA PRO A 223 -2.21 -19.35 17.66
C PRO A 223 -0.90 -19.11 18.42
N GLY A 224 -0.81 -19.64 19.63
CA GLY A 224 0.33 -19.48 20.54
C GLY A 224 1.61 -20.13 20.04
N PHE A 225 1.53 -21.09 19.10
CA PHE A 225 2.72 -21.69 18.49
C PHE A 225 3.54 -20.68 17.69
N ILE A 226 2.98 -19.53 17.28
CA ILE A 226 3.76 -18.45 16.65
C ILE A 226 4.95 -18.07 17.52
N GLY A 227 4.78 -18.16 18.85
CA GLY A 227 5.83 -18.07 19.85
C GLY A 227 7.07 -18.96 19.63
N SER A 228 6.94 -20.09 18.92
CA SER A 228 8.06 -20.99 18.60
C SER A 228 9.01 -20.41 17.55
N LEU A 229 8.56 -19.43 16.76
CA LEU A 229 9.32 -18.78 15.70
C LEU A 229 10.33 -17.79 16.27
N LYS A 230 11.38 -18.30 16.91
CA LYS A 230 12.35 -17.49 17.66
C LYS A 230 13.15 -16.50 16.80
N GLN A 231 13.20 -16.67 15.48
CA GLN A 231 13.88 -15.73 14.58
C GLN A 231 12.94 -14.65 14.02
N LEU A 232 11.63 -14.72 14.33
CA LEU A 232 10.64 -13.82 13.76
C LEU A 232 10.89 -12.39 14.25
N THR A 233 11.10 -11.49 13.30
CA THR A 233 11.32 -10.05 13.52
C THR A 233 10.16 -9.21 13.02
N TYR A 234 9.44 -9.69 12.00
CA TYR A 234 8.33 -8.98 11.37
C TYR A 234 7.13 -9.92 11.24
N LEU A 235 5.97 -9.50 11.77
CA LEU A 235 4.70 -10.20 11.63
C LEU A 235 3.61 -9.20 11.22
N ASP A 236 3.05 -9.42 10.03
CA ASP A 236 1.90 -8.66 9.55
C ASP A 236 0.70 -9.57 9.35
N VAL A 237 -0.34 -9.32 10.13
CA VAL A 237 -1.62 -10.03 10.11
C VAL A 237 -2.78 -9.04 10.02
N SER A 238 -2.51 -7.85 9.48
CA SER A 238 -3.48 -6.78 9.32
C SER A 238 -4.61 -7.16 8.36
N LYS A 239 -5.76 -6.48 8.41
CA LYS A 239 -6.89 -6.70 7.50
C LYS A 239 -7.39 -8.15 7.51
N ASN A 240 -7.57 -8.71 8.69
CA ASN A 240 -8.14 -10.04 8.90
C ASN A 240 -9.43 -9.93 9.74
N ASN A 241 -9.92 -11.05 10.27
CA ASN A 241 -11.07 -11.10 11.17
C ASN A 241 -10.64 -11.55 12.58
N ILE A 242 -9.41 -11.20 13.01
CA ILE A 242 -8.81 -11.73 14.23
C ILE A 242 -9.56 -11.18 15.44
N GLU A 243 -10.15 -12.07 16.23
CA GLU A 243 -10.87 -11.76 17.46
C GLU A 243 -9.98 -11.89 18.70
N MET A 244 -8.95 -12.76 18.63
CA MET A 244 -8.08 -13.08 19.76
C MET A 244 -6.63 -13.38 19.31
N VAL A 245 -5.68 -12.93 20.12
CA VAL A 245 -4.27 -13.33 20.06
C VAL A 245 -3.95 -14.18 21.29
N GLU A 246 -3.50 -15.42 21.10
CA GLU A 246 -3.13 -16.29 22.22
C GLU A 246 -1.84 -15.82 22.91
N GLU A 247 -1.73 -16.07 24.22
CA GLU A 247 -0.62 -15.60 25.05
C GLU A 247 0.76 -16.08 24.58
N GLY A 248 0.83 -17.23 23.88
CA GLY A 248 2.08 -17.80 23.38
C GLY A 248 2.88 -16.89 22.45
N ILE A 249 2.23 -15.90 21.82
CA ILE A 249 2.89 -14.88 21.00
C ILE A 249 4.00 -14.14 21.77
N SER A 250 3.85 -13.98 23.08
CA SER A 250 4.79 -13.25 23.94
C SER A 250 6.18 -13.89 24.02
N THR A 251 6.32 -15.11 23.49
CA THR A 251 7.59 -15.83 23.46
C THR A 251 8.39 -15.57 22.16
N CYS A 252 7.86 -14.79 21.22
CA CYS A 252 8.58 -14.25 20.05
C CYS A 252 9.54 -13.12 20.45
N GLU A 253 10.59 -13.43 21.21
CA GLU A 253 11.46 -12.43 21.84
C GLU A 253 12.19 -11.50 20.87
N ASN A 254 12.37 -11.90 19.60
CA ASN A 254 13.03 -11.09 18.57
C ASN A 254 12.09 -10.23 17.73
N LEU A 255 10.78 -10.29 18.01
CA LEU A 255 9.78 -9.55 17.24
C LEU A 255 9.99 -8.04 17.41
N GLN A 256 10.08 -7.33 16.28
CA GLN A 256 10.30 -5.89 16.19
C GLN A 256 9.04 -5.19 15.69
N ASP A 257 8.44 -5.72 14.63
CA ASP A 257 7.24 -5.16 14.03
C ASP A 257 6.08 -6.15 14.16
N LEU A 258 5.02 -5.72 14.84
CA LEU A 258 3.77 -6.45 14.99
C LEU A 258 2.62 -5.60 14.47
N LEU A 259 2.08 -5.99 13.32
CA LEU A 259 0.98 -5.28 12.65
C LEU A 259 -0.32 -6.10 12.75
N LEU A 260 -1.27 -5.56 13.50
CA LEU A 260 -2.58 -6.14 13.82
C LEU A 260 -3.73 -5.22 13.35
N SER A 261 -3.43 -4.22 12.51
CA SER A 261 -4.38 -3.20 12.06
C SER A 261 -5.59 -3.79 11.34
N SER A 262 -6.76 -3.14 11.43
CA SER A 262 -7.99 -3.56 10.74
C SER A 262 -8.39 -5.02 11.04
N ASN A 263 -8.67 -5.32 12.32
CA ASN A 263 -9.11 -6.62 12.80
C ASN A 263 -10.33 -6.47 13.74
N SER A 264 -10.72 -7.53 14.44
CA SER A 264 -11.86 -7.55 15.37
C SER A 264 -11.42 -7.77 16.82
N LEU A 265 -10.20 -7.35 17.19
CA LEU A 265 -9.65 -7.61 18.52
C LEU A 265 -10.41 -6.80 19.58
N GLN A 266 -10.89 -7.50 20.60
CA GLN A 266 -11.52 -6.86 21.77
C GLN A 266 -10.52 -6.57 22.90
N GLN A 267 -9.44 -7.34 22.95
CA GLN A 267 -8.37 -7.19 23.93
C GLN A 267 -7.04 -7.70 23.36
N LEU A 268 -5.94 -7.17 23.91
CA LEU A 268 -4.60 -7.73 23.73
C LEU A 268 -4.30 -8.73 24.86
N PRO A 269 -3.38 -9.70 24.65
CA PRO A 269 -2.97 -10.61 25.72
C PRO A 269 -2.22 -9.84 26.83
N GLU A 270 -2.47 -10.21 28.08
CA GLU A 270 -1.80 -9.62 29.25
C GLU A 270 -0.28 -9.84 29.24
N THR A 271 0.22 -10.78 28.42
CA THR A 271 1.65 -11.07 28.26
C THR A 271 2.35 -10.22 27.20
N ILE A 272 1.64 -9.33 26.48
CA ILE A 272 2.19 -8.54 25.36
C ILE A 272 3.45 -7.76 25.74
N GLY A 273 3.51 -7.23 26.97
CA GLY A 273 4.65 -6.53 27.53
C GLY A 273 5.97 -7.31 27.60
N SER A 274 5.94 -8.63 27.36
CA SER A 274 7.15 -9.46 27.32
C SER A 274 7.96 -9.24 26.04
N LEU A 275 7.35 -8.69 24.99
CA LEU A 275 7.95 -8.45 23.68
C LEU A 275 8.82 -7.18 23.69
N LYS A 276 9.92 -7.23 24.45
CA LYS A 276 10.79 -6.08 24.75
C LYS A 276 11.50 -5.48 23.53
N ASN A 277 11.58 -6.21 22.43
CA ASN A 277 12.25 -5.78 21.20
C ASN A 277 11.29 -5.13 20.18
N ILE A 278 10.00 -5.06 20.47
CA ILE A 278 9.04 -4.38 19.59
C ILE A 278 9.43 -2.92 19.44
N THR A 279 9.59 -2.49 18.20
CA THR A 279 9.80 -1.12 17.76
C THR A 279 8.52 -0.51 17.21
N THR A 280 7.70 -1.32 16.53
CA THR A 280 6.44 -0.89 15.92
C THR A 280 5.30 -1.80 16.35
N LEU A 281 4.28 -1.23 16.99
CA LEU A 281 3.04 -1.93 17.30
C LEU A 281 1.86 -1.17 16.67
N LYS A 282 1.20 -1.79 15.69
CA LYS A 282 -0.02 -1.25 15.09
C LYS A 282 -1.20 -2.12 15.45
N ILE A 283 -2.15 -1.55 16.15
CA ILE A 283 -3.38 -2.18 16.65
C ILE A 283 -4.59 -1.29 16.34
N ASP A 284 -4.45 -0.39 15.37
CA ASP A 284 -5.50 0.50 14.90
C ASP A 284 -6.63 -0.24 14.20
N GLU A 285 -7.80 0.39 14.10
CA GLU A 285 -9.00 -0.18 13.48
C GLU A 285 -9.37 -1.55 14.06
N ASN A 286 -9.55 -1.61 15.38
CA ASN A 286 -9.97 -2.78 16.13
C ASN A 286 -11.13 -2.42 17.08
N GLN A 287 -11.46 -3.30 18.03
CA GLN A 287 -12.54 -3.11 19.01
C GLN A 287 -12.00 -3.10 20.45
N LEU A 288 -10.76 -2.62 20.64
CA LEU A 288 -10.10 -2.64 21.94
C LEU A 288 -10.76 -1.64 22.90
N MET A 289 -11.19 -2.13 24.06
CA MET A 289 -11.78 -1.28 25.11
C MET A 289 -10.72 -0.68 26.06
N TYR A 290 -9.57 -1.33 26.17
CA TYR A 290 -8.44 -0.90 27.00
C TYR A 290 -7.13 -1.48 26.46
N LEU A 291 -6.01 -0.88 26.85
CA LEU A 291 -4.69 -1.49 26.72
C LEU A 291 -4.31 -2.15 28.06
N PRO A 292 -3.72 -3.36 28.07
CA PRO A 292 -3.34 -4.04 29.30
C PRO A 292 -2.21 -3.29 30.03
N ASP A 293 -2.13 -3.40 31.36
CA ASP A 293 -1.07 -2.76 32.15
C ASP A 293 0.34 -3.20 31.72
N SER A 294 0.47 -4.41 31.17
CA SER A 294 1.74 -4.92 30.67
C SER A 294 2.28 -4.17 29.45
N ILE A 295 1.48 -3.34 28.77
CA ILE A 295 1.92 -2.56 27.60
C ILE A 295 3.18 -1.74 27.89
N GLY A 296 3.36 -1.25 29.13
CA GLY A 296 4.55 -0.53 29.56
C GLY A 296 5.86 -1.33 29.48
N GLY A 297 5.79 -2.65 29.36
CA GLY A 297 6.92 -3.56 29.17
C GLY A 297 7.56 -3.51 27.77
N LEU A 298 6.89 -2.88 26.78
CA LEU A 298 7.40 -2.68 25.42
C LEU A 298 8.49 -1.59 25.36
N ILE A 299 9.56 -1.76 26.13
CA ILE A 299 10.56 -0.73 26.40
C ILE A 299 11.30 -0.18 25.16
N SER A 300 11.30 -0.92 24.04
CA SER A 300 11.95 -0.50 22.79
C SER A 300 11.01 0.19 21.79
N VAL A 301 9.71 0.31 22.10
CA VAL A 301 8.72 0.79 21.13
C VAL A 301 8.99 2.25 20.76
N GLU A 302 9.00 2.51 19.46
CA GLU A 302 9.16 3.84 18.87
C GLU A 302 7.86 4.34 18.24
N GLU A 303 7.02 3.44 17.73
CA GLU A 303 5.72 3.74 17.13
C GLU A 303 4.64 2.82 17.72
N LEU A 304 3.60 3.44 18.29
CA LEU A 304 2.41 2.77 18.78
C LEU A 304 1.17 3.45 18.19
N ASP A 305 0.39 2.70 17.41
CA ASP A 305 -0.88 3.15 16.85
C ASP A 305 -2.02 2.29 17.40
N CYS A 306 -2.90 2.91 18.19
CA CYS A 306 -4.15 2.32 18.68
C CYS A 306 -5.38 3.14 18.27
N SER A 307 -5.28 3.87 17.17
CA SER A 307 -6.37 4.68 16.63
C SER A 307 -7.57 3.84 16.21
N PHE A 308 -8.76 4.43 16.10
CA PHE A 308 -9.98 3.75 15.68
C PHE A 308 -10.27 2.49 16.51
N ASN A 309 -10.31 2.66 17.83
CA ASN A 309 -10.68 1.64 18.81
C ASN A 309 -11.76 2.20 19.75
N GLU A 310 -12.06 1.47 20.82
CA GLU A 310 -13.04 1.87 21.84
C GLU A 310 -12.36 2.19 23.19
N VAL A 311 -11.09 2.62 23.16
CA VAL A 311 -10.29 2.80 24.38
C VAL A 311 -10.80 3.98 25.20
N GLU A 312 -11.19 3.73 26.45
CA GLU A 312 -11.70 4.77 27.36
C GLU A 312 -10.61 5.44 28.21
N ALA A 313 -9.54 4.70 28.51
CA ALA A 313 -8.41 5.16 29.31
C ALA A 313 -7.12 4.44 28.92
N LEU A 314 -6.00 5.14 29.02
CA LEU A 314 -4.67 4.54 28.91
C LEU A 314 -4.17 4.13 30.31
N PRO A 315 -3.50 2.97 30.46
CA PRO A 315 -2.90 2.56 31.73
C PRO A 315 -1.73 3.47 32.11
N SER A 316 -1.46 3.65 33.41
CA SER A 316 -0.33 4.49 33.87
C SER A 316 1.04 3.96 33.41
N SER A 317 1.13 2.63 33.22
CA SER A 317 2.32 1.96 32.71
C SER A 317 2.73 2.42 31.31
N ILE A 318 1.83 3.02 30.52
CA ILE A 318 2.15 3.57 29.20
C ILE A 318 3.26 4.63 29.27
N GLY A 319 3.42 5.31 30.42
CA GLY A 319 4.53 6.25 30.65
C GLY A 319 5.92 5.61 30.62
N GLN A 320 6.02 4.27 30.75
CA GLN A 320 7.29 3.54 30.68
C GLN A 320 7.86 3.44 29.26
N LEU A 321 7.07 3.76 28.23
CA LEU A 321 7.45 3.74 26.81
C LEU A 321 8.35 4.94 26.46
N THR A 322 9.50 5.06 27.10
CA THR A 322 10.37 6.25 27.03
C THR A 322 11.08 6.44 25.68
N ASN A 323 11.10 5.41 24.83
CA ASN A 323 11.62 5.46 23.46
C ASN A 323 10.59 5.89 22.41
N LEU A 324 9.32 6.02 22.80
CA LEU A 324 8.21 6.34 21.91
C LEU A 324 8.45 7.69 21.21
N ARG A 325 8.31 7.69 19.89
CA ARG A 325 8.51 8.85 19.00
C ARG A 325 7.20 9.29 18.35
N THR A 326 6.34 8.32 18.05
CA THR A 326 5.01 8.54 17.47
C THR A 326 4.01 7.74 18.30
N PHE A 327 2.97 8.43 18.77
CA PHE A 327 1.82 7.81 19.40
C PHE A 327 0.55 8.30 18.73
N ALA A 328 -0.25 7.36 18.26
CA ALA A 328 -1.55 7.63 17.64
C ALA A 328 -2.64 6.89 18.41
N ALA A 329 -3.65 7.63 18.84
CA ALA A 329 -4.84 7.12 19.51
C ALA A 329 -6.07 7.91 19.07
N ASP A 330 -6.11 8.28 17.79
CA ASP A 330 -7.24 9.01 17.20
C ASP A 330 -8.52 8.17 17.25
N HIS A 331 -9.69 8.82 17.24
CA HIS A 331 -10.98 8.13 17.20
C HIS A 331 -11.10 7.04 18.28
N ASN A 332 -10.98 7.46 19.54
CA ASN A 332 -11.19 6.63 20.71
C ASN A 332 -12.17 7.34 21.67
N TYR A 333 -12.33 6.81 22.88
CA TYR A 333 -13.19 7.37 23.91
C TYR A 333 -12.42 7.94 25.10
N LEU A 334 -11.15 8.32 24.91
CA LEU A 334 -10.27 8.81 25.97
C LEU A 334 -10.85 10.06 26.64
N GLN A 335 -11.12 9.97 27.94
CA GLN A 335 -11.65 11.11 28.73
C GLN A 335 -10.53 11.95 29.36
N GLN A 336 -9.41 11.30 29.68
CA GLN A 336 -8.23 11.90 30.26
C GLN A 336 -6.98 11.14 29.81
N LEU A 337 -5.83 11.79 29.90
CA LEU A 337 -4.53 11.14 29.73
C LEU A 337 -3.86 10.96 31.11
N PRO A 338 -3.16 9.84 31.36
CA PRO A 338 -2.43 9.65 32.61
C PRO A 338 -1.25 10.62 32.71
N PRO A 339 -0.95 11.24 33.87
CA PRO A 339 0.20 12.14 34.04
C PRO A 339 1.55 11.54 33.62
N GLU A 340 1.69 10.23 33.73
CA GLU A 340 2.90 9.47 33.42
C GLU A 340 3.36 9.64 31.96
N ILE A 341 2.48 10.04 31.03
CA ILE A 341 2.88 10.33 29.64
C ILE A 341 3.96 11.42 29.55
N GLY A 342 4.04 12.32 30.53
CA GLY A 342 5.12 13.33 30.61
C GLY A 342 6.54 12.74 30.64
N SER A 343 6.66 11.43 30.88
CA SER A 343 7.91 10.67 30.85
C SER A 343 8.44 10.40 29.43
N TRP A 344 7.62 10.56 28.37
CA TRP A 344 8.03 10.33 26.98
C TRP A 344 8.97 11.41 26.46
N LYS A 345 10.25 11.36 26.83
CA LYS A 345 11.25 12.38 26.46
C LYS A 345 11.63 12.36 24.97
N ASN A 346 11.29 11.29 24.26
CA ASN A 346 11.58 11.11 22.84
C ASN A 346 10.39 11.35 21.90
N ILE A 347 9.20 11.64 22.45
CA ILE A 347 8.00 11.82 21.65
C ILE A 347 8.14 13.04 20.74
N THR A 348 7.73 12.88 19.49
CA THR A 348 7.78 13.93 18.47
C THR A 348 6.42 14.23 17.88
N VAL A 349 5.57 13.21 17.75
CA VAL A 349 4.24 13.30 17.15
C VAL A 349 3.22 12.63 18.05
N LEU A 350 2.14 13.36 18.34
CA LEU A 350 0.99 12.88 19.10
C LEU A 350 -0.28 13.10 18.28
N PHE A 351 -1.02 12.03 18.03
CA PHE A 351 -2.35 12.09 17.45
C PHE A 351 -3.40 11.61 18.45
N LEU A 352 -4.29 12.51 18.83
CA LEU A 352 -5.31 12.33 19.85
C LEU A 352 -6.66 12.93 19.40
N HIS A 353 -6.86 13.10 18.10
CA HIS A 353 -8.07 13.73 17.59
C HIS A 353 -9.29 12.83 17.77
N SER A 354 -10.48 13.42 17.77
CA SER A 354 -11.76 12.69 17.89
C SER A 354 -11.80 11.81 19.13
N ASN A 355 -11.59 12.42 20.30
CA ASN A 355 -11.64 11.80 21.62
C ASN A 355 -12.57 12.59 22.56
N LYS A 356 -12.58 12.27 23.85
CA LYS A 356 -13.43 12.92 24.87
C LYS A 356 -12.61 13.72 25.89
N LEU A 357 -11.39 14.15 25.54
CA LEU A 357 -10.46 14.79 26.49
C LEU A 357 -11.00 16.13 26.97
N GLU A 358 -11.16 16.30 28.28
CA GLU A 358 -11.58 17.59 28.89
C GLU A 358 -10.40 18.46 29.34
N THR A 359 -9.31 17.81 29.75
CA THR A 359 -8.09 18.45 30.25
C THR A 359 -6.86 17.65 29.82
N LEU A 360 -5.71 18.30 29.75
CA LEU A 360 -4.42 17.67 29.52
C LEU A 360 -3.55 17.77 30.79
N PRO A 361 -2.72 16.76 31.10
CA PRO A 361 -1.85 16.79 32.28
C PRO A 361 -0.73 17.85 32.16
N GLU A 362 -0.37 18.49 33.27
CA GLU A 362 0.68 19.51 33.31
C GLU A 362 2.07 18.90 32.97
N GLU A 363 2.25 17.61 33.23
CA GLU A 363 3.48 16.84 32.97
C GLU A 363 3.83 16.77 31.48
N MET A 364 2.87 16.96 30.56
CA MET A 364 3.14 17.04 29.12
C MET A 364 4.11 18.17 28.77
N GLY A 365 4.22 19.22 29.58
CA GLY A 365 5.21 20.28 29.39
C GLY A 365 6.66 19.79 29.45
N ASP A 366 6.91 18.57 29.95
CA ASP A 366 8.24 17.98 29.99
C ASP A 366 8.60 17.16 28.72
N MET A 367 7.70 17.10 27.72
CA MET A 367 7.91 16.45 26.41
C MET A 367 8.72 17.35 25.47
N GLN A 368 9.98 17.62 25.81
CA GLN A 368 10.81 18.65 25.17
C GLN A 368 11.09 18.46 23.67
N LYS A 369 10.85 17.27 23.11
CA LYS A 369 11.01 16.95 21.68
C LYS A 369 9.69 16.95 20.89
N LEU A 370 8.56 17.23 21.54
CA LEU A 370 7.25 17.24 20.88
C LEU A 370 7.21 18.36 19.84
N LYS A 371 6.90 17.99 18.59
CA LYS A 371 6.81 18.90 17.44
C LYS A 371 5.39 19.07 16.96
N VAL A 372 4.65 17.97 16.91
CA VAL A 372 3.33 17.93 16.30
C VAL A 372 2.35 17.31 17.28
N ILE A 373 1.25 18.00 17.54
CA ILE A 373 0.15 17.48 18.36
C ILE A 373 -1.19 17.76 17.70
N ASN A 374 -1.99 16.72 17.49
CA ASN A 374 -3.37 16.85 17.04
C ASN A 374 -4.34 16.55 18.19
N LEU A 375 -5.11 17.56 18.59
CA LEU A 375 -6.13 17.50 19.63
C LEU A 375 -7.50 17.94 19.10
N SER A 376 -7.70 17.99 17.77
CA SER A 376 -8.98 18.41 17.21
C SER A 376 -10.11 17.47 17.63
N ASP A 377 -11.35 17.97 17.65
CA ASP A 377 -12.54 17.18 17.97
C ASP A 377 -12.43 16.48 19.34
N ASN A 378 -12.19 17.29 20.37
CA ASN A 378 -12.14 16.88 21.78
C ASN A 378 -13.09 17.77 22.61
N ARG A 379 -12.91 17.83 23.93
CA ARG A 379 -13.74 18.65 24.84
C ARG A 379 -12.88 19.61 25.68
N LEU A 380 -11.71 20.00 25.16
CA LEU A 380 -10.74 20.78 25.92
C LEU A 380 -11.26 22.18 26.22
N LYS A 381 -11.26 22.52 27.51
CA LYS A 381 -11.63 23.86 27.98
C LYS A 381 -10.46 24.83 27.85
N ASN A 382 -9.28 24.40 28.28
CA ASN A 382 -8.04 25.17 28.28
C ASN A 382 -6.84 24.23 28.03
N LEU A 383 -5.72 24.81 27.62
CA LEU A 383 -4.42 24.12 27.62
C LEU A 383 -3.67 24.37 28.95
N PRO A 384 -2.89 23.40 29.44
CA PRO A 384 -2.10 23.58 30.66
C PRO A 384 -0.96 24.58 30.44
N PHE A 385 -0.61 25.34 31.49
CA PHE A 385 0.39 26.42 31.38
C PHE A 385 1.78 25.86 31.03
N SER A 386 2.07 24.62 31.41
CA SER A 386 3.31 23.94 31.11
C SER A 386 3.63 23.81 29.61
N PHE A 387 2.65 23.93 28.71
CA PHE A 387 2.89 23.88 27.25
C PHE A 387 3.77 25.05 26.76
N THR A 388 3.89 26.12 27.54
CA THR A 388 4.86 27.21 27.29
C THR A 388 6.32 26.73 27.32
N LYS A 389 6.60 25.56 27.91
CA LYS A 389 7.92 24.92 27.93
C LYS A 389 8.25 24.15 26.65
N LEU A 390 7.29 23.91 25.75
CA LEU A 390 7.47 23.08 24.55
C LEU A 390 8.11 23.89 23.41
N GLN A 391 9.43 24.09 23.49
CA GLN A 391 10.16 24.95 22.56
C GLN A 391 10.26 24.41 21.13
N GLN A 392 10.06 23.11 20.92
CA GLN A 392 10.13 22.47 19.61
C GLN A 392 8.77 22.29 18.93
N LEU A 393 7.68 22.72 19.57
CA LEU A 393 6.33 22.55 19.04
C LEU A 393 6.13 23.43 17.80
N THR A 394 5.91 22.81 16.65
CA THR A 394 5.72 23.48 15.36
C THR A 394 4.27 23.51 14.90
N ALA A 395 3.48 22.50 15.28
CA ALA A 395 2.09 22.38 14.85
C ALA A 395 1.19 21.87 15.98
N MET A 396 0.03 22.52 16.11
CA MET A 396 -0.99 22.15 17.08
C MET A 396 -2.38 22.35 16.46
N TRP A 397 -3.17 21.28 16.39
CA TRP A 397 -4.57 21.34 15.95
C TRP A 397 -5.52 21.29 17.15
N LEU A 398 -6.44 22.26 17.22
CA LEU A 398 -7.40 22.44 18.33
C LEU A 398 -8.85 22.65 17.86
N SER A 399 -9.13 22.50 16.57
CA SER A 399 -10.49 22.69 16.04
C SER A 399 -11.49 21.79 16.75
N ASP A 400 -12.76 22.21 16.80
CA ASP A 400 -13.87 21.39 17.29
C ASP A 400 -13.78 20.91 18.76
N ASN A 401 -13.01 21.62 19.60
CA ASN A 401 -12.97 21.37 21.05
C ASN A 401 -14.15 21.96 21.84
N GLN A 402 -14.89 22.88 21.23
CA GLN A 402 -15.96 23.66 21.88
C GLN A 402 -17.18 23.78 20.96
N SER A 403 -17.99 22.73 20.87
CA SER A 403 -19.23 22.71 20.07
C SER A 403 -20.46 23.35 20.76
N MET A 404 -20.28 24.04 21.89
CA MET A 404 -21.37 24.68 22.65
C MET A 404 -21.16 26.17 22.92
N LEU A 405 -20.94 26.96 21.86
CA LEU A 405 -21.07 28.43 21.91
C LEU A 405 -21.85 28.94 20.70
N SER A 406 -23.17 28.74 20.70
CA SER A 406 -24.07 29.46 19.77
C SER A 406 -25.36 29.92 20.44
N ARG A 407 -25.30 30.42 21.69
CA ARG A 407 -26.44 31.16 22.26
C ARG A 407 -26.17 32.00 23.50
N SER A 408 -25.01 32.64 23.68
CA SER A 408 -24.94 33.80 24.58
C SER A 408 -23.66 34.62 24.41
N PHE A 409 -23.86 35.90 24.08
CA PHE A 409 -23.04 37.06 24.42
C PHE A 409 -21.68 37.32 23.75
N ASN A 410 -21.66 38.48 23.09
CA ASN A 410 -20.53 39.32 22.69
C ASN A 410 -19.53 39.56 23.83
N SER A 411 -18.23 39.34 23.57
CA SER A 411 -17.17 40.32 23.87
C SER A 411 -15.82 39.92 23.28
N ASN A 412 -15.26 40.86 22.52
CA ASN A 412 -13.94 41.01 21.91
C ASN A 412 -12.76 40.21 22.50
N PHE A 413 -12.33 39.16 21.80
CA PHE A 413 -10.93 38.77 21.56
C PHE A 413 -10.87 38.01 20.23
N THR A 414 -9.91 38.33 19.36
CA THR A 414 -9.77 37.76 18.01
C THR A 414 -9.20 36.34 18.06
N THR A 415 -10.08 35.35 17.96
CA THR A 415 -9.78 33.98 17.50
C THR A 415 -9.79 33.95 15.97
N VAL A 416 -8.78 33.33 15.36
CA VAL A 416 -8.79 33.04 13.91
C VAL A 416 -9.70 31.84 13.69
N SER A 417 -11.00 32.10 13.51
CA SER A 417 -11.95 31.14 12.97
C SER A 417 -12.14 31.44 11.48
N SER A 418 -11.76 30.50 10.62
CA SER A 418 -12.04 30.58 9.19
C SER A 418 -13.48 30.15 8.91
N PHE A 419 -14.44 31.04 9.13
CA PHE A 419 -15.75 30.97 8.47
C PHE A 419 -15.69 31.82 7.20
N HIS A 420 -15.77 31.20 6.03
CA HIS A 420 -16.23 31.86 4.81
C HIS A 420 -17.71 31.56 4.63
N CYS A 421 -18.54 32.45 5.17
CA CYS A 421 -19.93 32.61 4.76
C CYS A 421 -19.94 33.57 3.56
N GLY A 422 -20.13 33.03 2.36
CA GLY A 422 -20.40 33.81 1.15
C GLY A 422 -21.91 34.01 0.99
N SER A 423 -22.37 35.23 1.23
CA SER A 423 -23.72 35.68 0.93
C SER A 423 -23.93 35.80 -0.59
N SER A 424 -25.07 35.32 -1.09
CA SER A 424 -25.67 35.85 -2.32
C SER A 424 -27.19 35.90 -2.20
N ARG A 425 -27.76 36.88 -2.90
CA ARG A 425 -29.00 37.61 -2.64
C ARG A 425 -30.29 36.94 -3.16
N ASP A 426 -31.37 37.24 -2.43
CA ASP A 426 -32.75 37.59 -2.85
C ASP A 426 -33.47 36.79 -3.95
N LEU A 427 -34.60 36.11 -3.60
CA LEU A 427 -35.98 36.52 -3.96
C LEU A 427 -37.04 35.44 -3.64
N HIS A 428 -38.18 35.90 -3.09
CA HIS A 428 -39.49 35.25 -2.90
C HIS A 428 -39.55 34.02 -1.97
N GLY A 429 -40.50 33.84 -1.04
CA GLY A 429 -41.69 34.59 -0.67
C GLY A 429 -42.57 33.70 0.21
N SER A 430 -42.94 34.23 1.37
CA SER A 430 -44.22 34.01 2.07
C SER A 430 -44.56 32.65 2.73
N GLN A 431 -44.91 32.77 4.02
CA GLN A 431 -45.79 31.92 4.85
C GLN A 431 -45.27 30.52 5.22
N GLY A 432 -45.34 30.01 6.45
CA GLY A 432 -45.97 30.46 7.69
C GLY A 432 -46.01 29.27 8.67
N SER A 433 -46.17 29.59 9.95
CA SER A 433 -46.61 28.74 11.07
C SER A 433 -45.66 27.75 11.76
N LEU A 434 -45.41 28.11 13.01
CA LEU A 434 -45.14 27.27 14.18
C LEU A 434 -46.14 26.10 14.34
N ALA A 435 -45.69 24.98 14.92
CA ALA A 435 -46.36 24.33 16.06
C ALA A 435 -45.47 23.25 16.74
N LEU A 436 -45.44 23.32 18.07
CA LEU A 436 -44.96 22.32 19.03
C LEU A 436 -46.02 21.24 19.32
N SER A 437 -45.61 20.00 19.61
CA SER A 437 -46.05 19.14 20.76
C SER A 437 -45.42 17.73 20.57
N VAL A 438 -44.58 17.15 21.43
CA VAL A 438 -44.76 16.65 22.81
C VAL A 438 -45.81 15.52 22.97
N ALA A 439 -45.31 14.37 23.47
CA ALA A 439 -45.93 13.35 24.34
C ALA A 439 -46.59 12.07 23.75
N ASP A 440 -45.85 10.97 23.94
CA ASP A 440 -46.09 9.87 24.92
C ASP A 440 -46.98 8.63 24.59
N ARG A 441 -46.35 7.46 24.88
CA ARG A 441 -46.85 6.16 25.43
C ARG A 441 -47.68 5.13 24.63
N ARG A 442 -47.13 3.89 24.71
CA ARG A 442 -47.70 2.53 25.00
C ARG A 442 -48.91 2.06 24.16
N GLY A 443 -49.02 0.84 23.65
CA GLY A 443 -48.43 -0.47 23.98
C GLY A 443 -49.57 -1.51 24.08
N SER A 444 -49.50 -2.64 23.37
CA SER A 444 -50.30 -3.88 23.49
C SER A 444 -49.75 -4.89 22.46
N GLY A 445 -49.54 -6.19 22.67
CA GLY A 445 -49.75 -7.12 23.78
C GLY A 445 -49.65 -8.58 23.26
N GLY A 446 -49.07 -9.48 24.07
CA GLY A 446 -49.26 -10.95 24.05
C GLY A 446 -48.40 -11.80 23.09
N HIS A 447 -48.01 -13.05 23.38
CA HIS A 447 -47.66 -13.81 24.60
C HIS A 447 -47.07 -15.17 24.12
N ILE A 448 -45.98 -15.63 24.77
CA ILE A 448 -45.63 -17.04 25.13
C ILE A 448 -44.99 -18.01 24.09
N PHE A 449 -43.66 -18.18 24.22
CA PHE A 449 -42.84 -19.39 24.52
C PHE A 449 -42.94 -20.75 23.75
N ARG A 450 -41.75 -21.17 23.27
CA ARG A 450 -40.99 -22.45 23.46
C ARG A 450 -40.85 -23.47 22.30
N MET A 451 -39.57 -23.69 21.95
CA MET A 451 -38.87 -24.75 21.15
C MET A 451 -39.16 -26.22 21.63
N PRO A 452 -38.68 -27.33 20.99
CA PRO A 452 -37.61 -27.50 19.97
C PRO A 452 -37.84 -28.55 18.83
N LEU A 453 -36.80 -28.67 18.00
CA LEU A 453 -36.50 -29.56 16.86
C LEU A 453 -36.64 -31.09 17.10
N SER A 454 -36.92 -31.84 16.02
CA SER A 454 -36.52 -33.24 15.83
C SER A 454 -36.45 -33.65 14.34
N ASN A 455 -35.59 -34.65 14.09
CA ASN A 455 -35.00 -35.19 12.84
C ASN A 455 -35.95 -35.66 11.71
N GLY A 456 -35.42 -35.71 10.47
CA GLY A 456 -35.94 -36.57 9.39
C GLY A 456 -35.06 -36.59 8.12
N GLN A 457 -34.78 -37.79 7.61
CA GLN A 457 -33.76 -38.16 6.62
C GLN A 457 -34.13 -38.01 5.11
N MET A 458 -33.05 -37.93 4.30
CA MET A 458 -32.79 -38.50 2.96
C MET A 458 -33.52 -38.00 1.69
N GLY A 459 -32.68 -37.66 0.68
CA GLY A 459 -33.02 -37.70 -0.75
C GLY A 459 -32.05 -36.88 -1.65
N GLN A 460 -31.05 -37.52 -2.26
CA GLN A 460 -30.52 -37.13 -3.58
C GLN A 460 -31.41 -37.76 -4.68
N PRO A 461 -31.44 -37.34 -5.97
CA PRO A 461 -30.36 -36.71 -6.75
C PRO A 461 -30.81 -35.63 -7.79
N LEU A 462 -29.84 -35.20 -8.62
CA LEU A 462 -29.91 -34.58 -9.96
C LEU A 462 -29.52 -33.09 -10.07
N ARG A 463 -28.36 -32.88 -10.68
CA ARG A 463 -27.95 -31.62 -11.34
C ARG A 463 -28.88 -31.33 -12.54
N PRO A 464 -29.06 -30.04 -12.85
CA PRO A 464 -28.67 -29.57 -14.18
C PRO A 464 -27.70 -28.38 -14.13
N GLN A 465 -26.95 -28.25 -15.23
CA GLN A 465 -25.96 -27.22 -15.48
C GLN A 465 -26.57 -25.86 -15.86
N ALA A 466 -25.75 -24.83 -15.62
CA ALA A 466 -25.47 -23.66 -16.47
C ALA A 466 -26.14 -22.31 -16.16
N ASN A 467 -25.25 -21.30 -16.25
CA ASN A 467 -25.43 -19.88 -16.49
C ASN A 467 -25.70 -18.97 -15.30
N TYR A 468 -24.59 -18.48 -14.71
CA TYR A 468 -24.55 -17.11 -14.20
C TYR A 468 -23.51 -16.29 -14.97
N SER A 469 -24.04 -15.22 -15.52
CA SER A 469 -23.42 -14.11 -16.22
C SER A 469 -22.43 -13.34 -15.35
N GLN A 470 -21.34 -12.93 -16.02
CA GLN A 470 -20.27 -12.05 -15.56
C GLN A 470 -20.79 -10.73 -14.97
N ILE A 471 -20.29 -10.40 -13.77
CA ILE A 471 -20.20 -9.01 -13.29
C ILE A 471 -18.70 -8.71 -13.20
N HIS A 472 -18.22 -7.84 -14.08
CA HIS A 472 -16.86 -7.35 -14.11
C HIS A 472 -16.60 -6.44 -12.90
N HIS A 473 -15.71 -6.87 -12.00
CA HIS A 473 -15.02 -5.99 -11.07
C HIS A 473 -13.75 -5.44 -11.74
N PRO A 474 -13.42 -4.14 -11.60
CA PRO A 474 -12.18 -3.58 -12.13
C PRO A 474 -10.97 -4.05 -11.29
N PRO A 475 -9.77 -4.17 -11.90
CA PRO A 475 -8.57 -4.64 -11.22
C PRO A 475 -8.08 -3.57 -10.24
N GLN A 476 -7.95 -3.95 -8.97
CA GLN A 476 -7.44 -3.11 -7.89
C GLN A 476 -5.91 -2.97 -8.01
N ALA A 477 -5.43 -1.74 -7.78
CA ALA A 477 -4.04 -1.36 -7.90
C ALA A 477 -3.17 -2.03 -6.83
N SER A 478 -1.99 -2.48 -7.26
CA SER A 478 -0.87 -2.95 -6.44
C SER A 478 -0.66 -2.08 -5.20
N VAL A 479 -0.71 -2.71 -4.03
CA VAL A 479 -0.55 -2.05 -2.73
C VAL A 479 0.83 -1.39 -2.65
N ALA A 480 0.84 -0.07 -2.56
CA ALA A 480 2.02 0.73 -2.30
C ALA A 480 2.60 0.35 -0.94
N ARG A 481 3.93 0.20 -0.86
CA ARG A 481 4.68 0.10 0.39
C ARG A 481 4.25 1.22 1.34
N HIS A 482 4.02 0.89 2.61
CA HIS A 482 3.79 1.88 3.67
C HIS A 482 4.88 2.97 3.61
N PRO A 483 4.50 4.27 3.73
CA PRO A 483 5.48 5.35 3.76
C PRO A 483 6.40 5.19 4.98
N SER A 484 7.68 5.49 4.78
CA SER A 484 8.67 5.51 5.87
C SER A 484 8.35 6.61 6.90
N ARG A 485 8.84 6.42 8.13
CA ARG A 485 8.75 7.32 9.28
C ARG A 485 9.08 8.78 8.94
N GLU A 486 10.07 9.01 8.09
CA GLU A 486 10.50 10.34 7.63
C GLU A 486 9.51 10.93 6.62
N GLN A 487 8.91 10.12 5.75
CA GLN A 487 7.93 10.59 4.75
C GLN A 487 6.61 11.03 5.37
N LEU A 488 6.16 10.40 6.46
CA LEU A 488 4.95 10.83 7.17
C LEU A 488 5.20 12.15 7.92
N ILE A 489 6.36 12.28 8.58
CA ILE A 489 6.78 13.51 9.25
C ILE A 489 6.96 14.63 8.24
N ASP A 490 7.63 14.37 7.11
CA ASP A 490 7.83 15.34 6.04
C ASP A 490 6.50 15.72 5.40
N TYR A 491 5.59 14.78 5.14
CA TYR A 491 4.24 15.08 4.64
C TYR A 491 3.43 15.97 5.60
N LEU A 492 3.49 15.72 6.91
CA LEU A 492 2.84 16.54 7.93
C LEU A 492 3.50 17.92 8.06
N MET A 493 4.83 17.99 8.04
CA MET A 493 5.59 19.25 8.04
C MET A 493 5.32 20.06 6.75
N LEU A 494 5.18 19.40 5.60
CA LEU A 494 4.85 20.01 4.32
C LEU A 494 3.42 20.57 4.34
N LYS A 495 2.45 19.84 4.91
CA LYS A 495 1.07 20.32 5.11
C LYS A 495 0.98 21.52 6.07
N VAL A 496 1.85 21.57 7.09
CA VAL A 496 1.94 22.70 8.04
C VAL A 496 2.57 23.95 7.40
N ALA A 497 3.57 23.79 6.54
CA ALA A 497 4.23 24.91 5.85
C ALA A 497 3.36 25.59 4.77
N HIS A 498 2.31 24.92 4.27
CA HIS A 498 1.45 25.42 3.18
C HIS A 498 0.11 26.03 3.64
N GLN A 499 -0.02 26.44 4.91
CA GLN A 499 -1.11 27.36 5.27
C GLN A 499 -0.81 28.77 4.73
N PRO A 500 -1.73 29.40 3.97
CA PRO A 500 -1.49 30.74 3.43
C PRO A 500 -1.39 31.76 4.57
N SER A 501 -0.24 32.40 4.69
CA SER A 501 -0.01 33.51 5.62
C SER A 501 -0.73 34.76 5.11
N TYR A 502 -1.62 35.34 5.90
CA TYR A 502 -2.09 36.70 5.68
C TYR A 502 -0.98 37.68 6.08
N THR A 503 -0.38 38.39 5.11
CA THR A 503 0.42 39.59 5.38
C THR A 503 0.00 40.73 4.45
N GLN A 504 -0.32 41.87 5.06
CA GLN A 504 -0.45 43.17 4.40
C GLN A 504 0.92 43.73 3.97
N PRO A 505 0.97 44.66 3.01
CA PRO A 505 2.13 44.84 2.14
C PRO A 505 3.13 45.86 2.69
N HIS A 506 4.41 45.53 2.64
CA HIS A 506 5.48 46.53 2.51
C HIS A 506 6.64 46.02 1.63
N CYS A 507 7.15 46.96 0.83
CA CYS A 507 7.99 46.83 -0.36
C CYS A 507 9.43 46.31 -0.15
N SER A 508 9.77 45.27 -0.93
CA SER A 508 10.92 45.08 -1.87
C SER A 508 12.41 45.22 -1.44
N PRO A 509 13.38 44.67 -2.22
CA PRO A 509 13.38 43.37 -2.94
C PRO A 509 14.70 42.57 -2.74
N ARG A 510 14.63 41.23 -2.86
CA ARG A 510 15.75 40.41 -3.35
C ARG A 510 15.22 39.45 -4.41
N GLN A 511 15.86 39.49 -5.57
CA GLN A 511 15.48 38.87 -6.84
C GLN A 511 15.46 37.34 -6.76
N GLY A 512 14.30 36.75 -7.05
CA GLY A 512 14.16 35.40 -7.59
C GLY A 512 13.29 35.52 -8.84
N HIS A 513 13.71 34.94 -9.96
CA HIS A 513 12.94 34.95 -11.20
C HIS A 513 11.61 34.20 -11.00
N GLU A 514 10.49 34.92 -10.88
CA GLU A 514 9.14 34.36 -10.92
C GLU A 514 8.78 34.04 -12.38
N LEU A 515 8.57 32.75 -12.69
CA LEU A 515 7.96 32.33 -13.95
C LEU A 515 6.47 32.71 -13.92
N ALA A 516 6.03 33.56 -14.86
CA ALA A 516 4.64 34.00 -14.92
C ALA A 516 3.73 32.87 -15.42
N LYS A 517 2.64 32.60 -14.69
CA LYS A 517 1.60 31.63 -15.08
C LYS A 517 0.46 32.36 -15.79
N GLN A 518 0.13 31.93 -17.00
CA GLN A 518 -0.98 32.47 -17.79
C GLN A 518 -2.12 31.45 -17.87
N GLU A 519 -3.34 31.89 -17.54
CA GLU A 519 -4.56 31.11 -17.80
C GLU A 519 -5.01 31.33 -19.25
N ILE A 520 -5.21 30.24 -20.00
CA ILE A 520 -5.58 30.25 -21.41
C ILE A 520 -6.82 29.38 -21.60
N ARG A 521 -7.81 29.90 -22.32
CA ARG A 521 -8.99 29.14 -22.73
C ARG A 521 -8.77 28.60 -24.14
N VAL A 522 -8.87 27.27 -24.29
CA VAL A 522 -8.68 26.60 -25.59
C VAL A 522 -9.92 25.78 -25.92
N ARG A 523 -10.26 25.70 -27.20
CA ARG A 523 -11.39 24.93 -27.70
C ARG A 523 -10.89 23.94 -28.73
N VAL A 524 -11.00 22.64 -28.41
CA VAL A 524 -10.53 21.54 -29.25
C VAL A 524 -11.74 20.86 -29.88
N GLU A 525 -11.75 20.71 -31.19
CA GLU A 525 -12.75 19.92 -31.92
C GLU A 525 -12.24 18.49 -32.09
N LYS A 526 -13.04 17.50 -31.71
CA LYS A 526 -12.64 16.10 -31.66
C LYS A 526 -12.73 15.46 -33.05
N ASP A 527 -11.67 14.82 -33.51
CA ASP A 527 -11.62 14.14 -34.82
C ASP A 527 -10.59 13.00 -34.83
N PRO A 528 -11.00 11.72 -34.76
CA PRO A 528 -12.05 11.13 -33.92
C PRO A 528 -11.70 11.12 -32.41
N GLU A 529 -10.49 11.54 -32.05
CA GLU A 529 -9.99 11.72 -30.69
C GLU A 529 -9.55 13.18 -30.44
N LEU A 530 -9.10 13.50 -29.23
CA LEU A 530 -8.61 14.85 -28.89
C LEU A 530 -7.14 15.09 -29.27
N GLY A 531 -6.37 14.01 -29.51
CA GLY A 531 -4.98 14.10 -29.98
C GLY A 531 -3.98 14.56 -28.92
N PHE A 532 -4.25 14.37 -27.62
CA PHE A 532 -3.28 14.61 -26.55
C PHE A 532 -3.43 13.60 -25.40
N SER A 533 -2.35 13.38 -24.66
CA SER A 533 -2.30 12.53 -23.47
C SER A 533 -2.22 13.40 -22.21
N ILE A 534 -2.84 12.93 -21.13
CA ILE A 534 -2.76 13.56 -19.82
C ILE A 534 -2.11 12.64 -18.80
N SER A 535 -1.54 13.20 -17.73
CA SER A 535 -1.11 12.49 -16.53
C SER A 535 -1.32 13.35 -15.28
N GLY A 536 -1.01 12.81 -14.10
CA GLY A 536 -1.36 13.43 -12.83
C GLY A 536 -2.83 13.18 -12.47
N GLY A 537 -3.38 14.03 -11.60
CA GLY A 537 -4.64 13.78 -10.91
C GLY A 537 -4.41 13.17 -9.53
N VAL A 538 -5.33 13.42 -8.61
CA VAL A 538 -5.22 12.97 -7.22
C VAL A 538 -5.24 11.44 -7.19
N GLY A 539 -4.24 10.84 -6.52
CA GLY A 539 -4.07 9.38 -6.48
C GLY A 539 -3.65 8.74 -7.83
N GLY A 540 -3.34 9.54 -8.86
CA GLY A 540 -2.90 9.07 -10.17
C GLY A 540 -1.40 8.75 -10.25
N ARG A 541 -0.96 8.16 -11.38
CA ARG A 541 0.49 8.04 -11.67
C ARG A 541 1.06 9.46 -11.84
N GLY A 542 2.00 9.82 -10.98
CA GLY A 542 2.52 11.19 -10.81
C GLY A 542 2.83 11.94 -12.11
N ASN A 543 2.69 13.26 -12.05
CA ASN A 543 2.93 14.15 -13.18
C ASN A 543 4.45 14.36 -13.45
N PRO A 544 4.95 14.13 -14.68
CA PRO A 544 6.38 14.20 -14.98
C PRO A 544 6.96 15.62 -15.05
N PHE A 545 6.13 16.67 -15.16
CA PHE A 545 6.64 18.05 -15.23
C PHE A 545 6.75 18.72 -13.86
N ARG A 546 5.86 18.35 -12.93
CA ARG A 546 5.80 18.83 -11.54
C ARG A 546 5.35 17.68 -10.64
N PRO A 547 6.29 16.90 -10.09
CA PRO A 547 5.99 15.75 -9.24
C PRO A 547 5.17 16.10 -7.99
N ASP A 548 5.31 17.34 -7.50
CA ASP A 548 4.62 17.85 -6.30
C ASP A 548 3.26 18.52 -6.62
N ASP A 549 2.82 18.53 -7.89
CA ASP A 549 1.54 19.09 -8.30
C ASP A 549 0.60 17.98 -8.81
N ASP A 550 -0.41 17.65 -8.01
CA ASP A 550 -1.40 16.60 -8.28
C ASP A 550 -2.46 16.98 -9.31
N GLY A 551 -2.29 18.11 -10.01
CA GLY A 551 -3.18 18.50 -11.10
C GLY A 551 -3.11 17.60 -12.33
N ILE A 552 -4.02 17.81 -13.27
CA ILE A 552 -4.01 17.13 -14.56
C ILE A 552 -3.13 17.92 -15.54
N PHE A 553 -2.11 17.27 -16.09
CA PHE A 553 -1.17 17.88 -17.03
C PHE A 553 -1.16 17.18 -18.38
N VAL A 554 -0.98 17.96 -19.45
CA VAL A 554 -0.77 17.44 -20.80
C VAL A 554 0.65 16.88 -20.90
N THR A 555 0.80 15.59 -21.20
CA THR A 555 2.11 14.91 -21.32
C THR A 555 2.62 14.80 -22.74
N ARG A 556 1.69 14.66 -23.68
CA ARG A 556 2.02 14.51 -25.09
C ARG A 556 0.92 15.11 -25.92
N VAL A 557 1.28 15.75 -27.01
CA VAL A 557 0.33 16.20 -28.03
C VAL A 557 0.72 15.53 -29.34
N GLN A 558 -0.25 14.92 -30.01
CA GLN A 558 -0.03 14.22 -31.27
C GLN A 558 0.31 15.25 -32.36
N PRO A 559 1.42 15.07 -33.11
CA PRO A 559 1.74 15.91 -34.26
C PRO A 559 0.60 15.89 -35.28
N GLU A 560 0.19 17.05 -35.78
CA GLU A 560 -0.96 17.25 -36.69
C GLU A 560 -2.34 16.80 -36.15
N GLY A 561 -2.45 16.45 -34.86
CA GLY A 561 -3.73 16.13 -34.21
C GLY A 561 -4.55 17.37 -33.84
N PRO A 562 -5.82 17.21 -33.39
CA PRO A 562 -6.72 18.34 -33.16
C PRO A 562 -6.25 19.33 -32.08
N ALA A 563 -5.47 18.86 -31.10
CA ALA A 563 -4.88 19.71 -30.06
C ALA A 563 -3.47 20.26 -30.40
N SER A 564 -2.87 19.87 -31.53
CA SER A 564 -1.46 20.15 -31.87
C SER A 564 -1.06 21.62 -31.90
N LYS A 565 -2.00 22.51 -32.25
CA LYS A 565 -1.78 23.97 -32.32
C LYS A 565 -2.25 24.73 -31.08
N LEU A 566 -2.90 24.04 -30.14
CA LEU A 566 -3.61 24.65 -29.01
C LEU A 566 -2.96 24.31 -27.67
N LEU A 567 -2.52 23.06 -27.52
CA LEU A 567 -1.90 22.53 -26.31
C LEU A 567 -0.43 22.21 -26.55
N GLN A 568 0.33 22.19 -25.47
CA GLN A 568 1.71 21.70 -25.44
C GLN A 568 1.95 20.85 -24.19
N PRO A 569 2.95 19.94 -24.22
CA PRO A 569 3.37 19.24 -23.02
C PRO A 569 3.75 20.21 -21.89
N GLY A 570 3.23 19.96 -20.69
CA GLY A 570 3.41 20.82 -19.51
C GLY A 570 2.23 21.74 -19.20
N ASP A 571 1.22 21.84 -20.08
CA ASP A 571 0.00 22.60 -19.77
C ASP A 571 -0.80 21.92 -18.65
N LYS A 572 -1.22 22.70 -17.64
CA LYS A 572 -2.08 22.23 -16.56
C LYS A 572 -3.54 22.48 -16.91
N ILE A 573 -4.39 21.44 -16.93
CA ILE A 573 -5.83 21.58 -17.16
C ILE A 573 -6.52 21.83 -15.83
N ILE A 574 -7.21 22.97 -15.70
CA ILE A 574 -7.95 23.33 -14.49
C ILE A 574 -9.47 23.18 -14.65
N GLN A 575 -9.97 23.19 -15.90
CA GLN A 575 -11.40 22.98 -16.19
C GLN A 575 -11.60 22.41 -17.59
N ALA A 576 -12.62 21.57 -17.79
CA ALA A 576 -13.08 21.13 -19.11
C ALA A 576 -14.61 21.15 -19.19
N ASN A 577 -15.19 21.83 -20.19
CA ASN A 577 -16.64 21.91 -20.45
C ASN A 577 -17.48 22.23 -19.19
N GLY A 578 -17.01 23.11 -18.32
CA GLY A 578 -17.71 23.44 -17.07
C GLY A 578 -17.28 22.60 -15.85
N TYR A 579 -16.69 21.43 -16.05
CA TYR A 579 -16.25 20.54 -14.98
C TYR A 579 -14.87 20.95 -14.44
N SER A 580 -14.74 21.04 -13.12
CA SER A 580 -13.46 21.31 -12.46
C SER A 580 -12.51 20.12 -12.64
N PHE A 581 -11.28 20.41 -13.04
CA PHE A 581 -10.17 19.44 -13.11
C PHE A 581 -9.17 19.66 -11.96
N ILE A 582 -9.52 20.50 -10.98
CA ILE A 582 -8.78 20.68 -9.73
C ILE A 582 -9.17 19.56 -8.77
N ASN A 583 -8.17 18.86 -8.21
CA ASN A 583 -8.32 17.71 -7.31
C ASN A 583 -9.12 16.54 -7.89
N ILE A 584 -9.16 16.40 -9.21
CA ILE A 584 -9.83 15.28 -9.88
C ILE A 584 -8.90 14.06 -9.96
N GLU A 585 -9.45 12.87 -9.80
CA GLU A 585 -8.69 11.63 -10.03
C GLU A 585 -8.38 11.44 -11.52
N HIS A 586 -7.22 10.85 -11.82
CA HIS A 586 -6.78 10.63 -13.20
C HIS A 586 -7.82 9.89 -14.05
N GLY A 587 -8.35 8.77 -13.53
CA GLY A 587 -9.33 7.95 -14.24
C GLY A 587 -10.63 8.70 -14.53
N GLN A 588 -11.07 9.54 -13.59
CA GLN A 588 -12.26 10.37 -13.75
C GLN A 588 -12.06 11.47 -14.80
N ALA A 589 -10.88 12.12 -14.81
CA ALA A 589 -10.52 13.09 -15.84
C ALA A 589 -10.52 12.48 -17.25
N VAL A 590 -9.92 11.29 -17.40
CA VAL A 590 -9.92 10.54 -18.68
C VAL A 590 -11.34 10.16 -19.10
N SER A 591 -12.16 9.69 -18.16
CA SER A 591 -13.56 9.34 -18.42
C SER A 591 -14.35 10.54 -18.94
N LEU A 592 -14.28 11.69 -18.25
CA LEU A 592 -14.95 12.92 -18.67
C LEU A 592 -14.52 13.39 -20.06
N LEU A 593 -13.21 13.44 -20.33
CA LEU A 593 -12.68 13.85 -21.65
C LEU A 593 -13.11 12.89 -22.77
N LYS A 594 -13.31 11.59 -22.48
CA LYS A 594 -13.84 10.62 -23.43
C LYS A 594 -15.33 10.78 -23.67
N THR A 595 -16.11 11.11 -22.64
CA THR A 595 -17.57 11.29 -22.70
C THR A 595 -18.00 12.58 -23.39
N PHE A 596 -17.18 13.63 -23.37
CA PHE A 596 -17.50 14.86 -24.09
C PHE A 596 -17.65 14.61 -25.61
N GLN A 597 -18.67 15.25 -26.19
CA GLN A 597 -19.02 15.16 -27.61
C GLN A 597 -18.00 15.92 -28.48
N ASN A 598 -18.38 16.31 -29.70
CA ASN A 598 -17.49 16.81 -30.76
C ASN A 598 -16.61 18.04 -30.40
N THR A 599 -16.87 18.74 -29.29
CA THR A 599 -16.07 19.91 -28.88
C THR A 599 -15.79 19.90 -27.37
N VAL A 600 -14.54 20.19 -27.01
CA VAL A 600 -14.08 20.31 -25.63
C VAL A 600 -13.44 21.67 -25.41
N GLU A 601 -14.06 22.48 -24.55
CA GLU A 601 -13.51 23.75 -24.07
C GLU A 601 -12.71 23.50 -22.79
N LEU A 602 -11.41 23.78 -22.83
CA LEU A 602 -10.51 23.64 -21.70
C LEU A 602 -10.07 25.01 -21.20
N ILE A 603 -9.91 25.12 -19.88
CA ILE A 603 -9.14 26.20 -19.26
C ILE A 603 -7.84 25.57 -18.76
N ILE A 604 -6.72 26.10 -19.26
CA ILE A 604 -5.38 25.63 -18.93
C ILE A 604 -4.55 26.72 -18.28
N VAL A 605 -3.54 26.33 -17.53
CA VAL A 605 -2.48 27.20 -17.02
C VAL A 605 -1.17 26.80 -17.69
N ARG A 606 -0.55 27.77 -18.36
CA ARG A 606 0.76 27.61 -19.02
C ARG A 606 1.77 28.52 -18.37
N GLU A 607 2.98 27.99 -18.15
CA GLU A 607 4.10 28.80 -17.70
C GLU A 607 4.75 29.47 -18.90
N VAL A 608 4.86 30.79 -18.86
CA VAL A 608 5.49 31.57 -19.92
C VAL A 608 6.78 32.12 -19.34
N SER A 609 7.91 31.82 -19.99
CA SER A 609 9.16 32.50 -19.69
C SER A 609 9.03 33.95 -20.15
N SER A 610 9.10 34.89 -19.21
CA SER A 610 9.09 36.32 -19.48
C SER A 610 10.29 36.77 -20.29
#